data_AF-A0AA36NFK8-F1
#
_entry.id   AF-A0AA36NFK8-F1
#
_cell.length_a   1.000
_cell.length_b   1.000
_cell.length_c   1.000
_cell.angle_alpha   90.00
_cell.angle_beta   90.00
_cell.angle_gamma   90.00
#
_symmetry.space_group_name_H-M   'P 1'
#
loop_
_entity.id
_entity.type
_entity.pdbx_description
1 polymer ?
#
loop_
_entity_poly.entity_id
_entity_poly.type
_entity_poly.pdbx_seq_one_letter_code
_entity_poly.pdbx_strand_id
1 'polypeptide(L)'
;MCRASTFATLVIPARLTPQDDHGLTIRAVLDKFELKHVSVSRFAFLVSAASQNRFGSSCLLLFFEADTLLTSIRRTSTSCTGAFTSELSLAVIERTVNQSGKLARPMNCRASSCHEWNSGCRQLIRDNFEWYKEVSGKCCPMPCVFGNLEDCFPERTYEAADPFIVKFRKVDQAPLFRTQHCFTHDKECALFGAPSAHSDFEVAGLPCWDMSLAGKRLQEEGRTAGAFLAHAKRHVEKETRLIVVENTKVRGKPNIVALLTDRERRVISGLSKEYKARFNEKAETNSNLVIYLGDNECRRCWSAVSGKIPTLRCGGGLLWNPHLKRFMTGREKLSSLGFPVCQASSSAMSVPPLPVLDVKRCSLIAGNAMNFSSVGVVQLVALCSFKIRLPDIDRL
;
A
#
# COMPACT_ATOMS: atom_id res chain seq x y z
N MET A 1 15.86 13.56 5.34
CA MET A 1 15.26 13.24 4.01
C MET A 1 14.02 12.39 4.21
N CYS A 2 12.84 13.00 4.12
CA CYS A 2 11.52 12.35 4.26
C CYS A 2 11.36 11.20 3.24
N ARG A 3 10.98 10.00 3.71
CA ARG A 3 10.76 8.82 2.87
C ARG A 3 9.25 8.55 2.74
N ALA A 4 8.81 8.33 1.50
CA ALA A 4 7.42 8.11 1.12
C ALA A 4 6.80 6.84 1.75
N SER A 5 5.56 7.00 2.25
CA SER A 5 4.62 5.95 2.65
C SER A 5 4.18 5.13 1.42
N THR A 6 3.89 3.84 1.58
CA THR A 6 3.31 3.02 0.48
C THR A 6 1.85 2.70 0.83
N PHE A 7 0.92 3.07 -0.04
CA PHE A 7 -0.51 2.76 0.06
C PHE A 7 -0.81 1.34 -0.49
N ALA A 8 -1.80 0.66 0.09
CA ALA A 8 -2.40 -0.55 -0.47
C ALA A 8 -3.88 -0.28 -0.77
N THR A 9 -4.32 -0.56 -2.00
CA THR A 9 -5.72 -0.42 -2.46
C THR A 9 -6.12 -1.73 -3.15
N LEU A 10 -7.28 -2.32 -2.80
CA LEU A 10 -7.84 -3.49 -3.49
C LEU A 10 -9.36 -3.35 -3.65
N VAL A 11 -9.88 -3.86 -4.79
CA VAL A 11 -11.30 -3.99 -5.15
C VAL A 11 -11.55 -5.45 -5.57
N ILE A 12 -12.61 -6.12 -5.08
CA ILE A 12 -12.95 -7.52 -5.42
C ILE A 12 -14.48 -7.70 -5.60
N PRO A 13 -14.98 -8.48 -6.60
CA PRO A 13 -16.43 -8.75 -6.76
C PRO A 13 -16.87 -10.22 -6.48
N ALA A 14 -18.17 -10.37 -6.10
CA ALA A 14 -19.18 -11.38 -6.53
C ALA A 14 -20.01 -12.15 -5.44
N ARG A 15 -21.24 -12.53 -5.86
CA ARG A 15 -22.56 -12.76 -5.18
C ARG A 15 -22.74 -13.96 -4.21
N LEU A 16 -23.78 -13.84 -3.37
CA LEU A 16 -24.54 -14.93 -2.72
C LEU A 16 -26.06 -14.81 -2.96
N THR A 17 -26.78 -15.93 -2.90
CA THR A 17 -28.24 -16.02 -3.09
C THR A 17 -29.02 -15.80 -1.79
N PRO A 18 -30.32 -15.40 -1.85
CA PRO A 18 -31.07 -14.82 -0.72
C PRO A 18 -31.48 -15.75 0.43
N GLN A 19 -30.94 -16.96 0.57
CA GLN A 19 -31.41 -17.94 1.56
C GLN A 19 -30.58 -18.01 2.87
N ASP A 20 -29.55 -17.16 3.04
CA ASP A 20 -28.62 -17.22 4.18
C ASP A 20 -28.81 -16.06 5.21
N ASP A 21 -30.04 -15.62 5.50
CA ASP A 21 -30.33 -14.37 6.24
C ASP A 21 -30.36 -14.48 7.79
N HIS A 22 -29.38 -15.17 8.37
CA HIS A 22 -29.15 -15.16 9.82
C HIS A 22 -27.68 -14.87 10.15
N GLY A 23 -27.38 -13.61 10.48
CA GLY A 23 -26.22 -13.16 11.26
C GLY A 23 -24.90 -13.91 10.99
N LEU A 24 -24.25 -13.63 9.86
CA LEU A 24 -22.93 -14.18 9.59
C LEU A 24 -21.90 -13.62 10.58
N THR A 25 -21.44 -14.47 11.50
CA THR A 25 -20.26 -14.18 12.34
C THR A 25 -19.02 -14.04 11.45
N ILE A 26 -17.98 -13.32 11.89
CA ILE A 26 -16.75 -13.23 11.08
C ILE A 26 -16.16 -14.62 10.82
N ARG A 27 -16.39 -15.59 11.71
CA ARG A 27 -15.98 -16.99 11.52
C ARG A 27 -16.70 -17.66 10.36
N ALA A 28 -18.01 -17.44 10.19
CA ALA A 28 -18.79 -17.99 9.07
C ALA A 28 -18.26 -17.50 7.71
N VAL A 29 -17.81 -16.25 7.64
CA VAL A 29 -17.16 -15.69 6.45
C VAL A 29 -15.82 -16.39 6.17
N LEU A 30 -14.97 -16.56 7.18
CA LEU A 30 -13.65 -17.18 7.01
C LEU A 30 -13.72 -18.66 6.59
N ASP A 31 -14.66 -19.42 7.17
CA ASP A 31 -14.84 -20.83 6.86
C ASP A 31 -15.44 -21.03 5.45
N LYS A 32 -16.33 -20.13 5.02
CA LYS A 32 -16.93 -20.13 3.66
C LYS A 32 -15.92 -19.96 2.52
N PHE A 33 -14.78 -19.32 2.78
CA PHE A 33 -13.73 -19.08 1.79
C PHE A 33 -12.45 -19.91 2.01
N GLU A 34 -12.48 -20.90 2.90
CA GLU A 34 -11.35 -21.78 3.23
C GLU A 34 -10.07 -21.04 3.71
N LEU A 35 -10.22 -19.89 4.38
CA LEU A 35 -9.11 -18.95 4.65
C LEU A 35 -8.36 -19.23 5.97
N LYS A 36 -7.97 -20.49 6.21
CA LYS A 36 -7.35 -20.93 7.48
C LYS A 36 -5.92 -20.42 7.74
N HIS A 37 -5.29 -19.69 6.81
CA HIS A 37 -3.85 -19.34 6.85
C HIS A 37 -3.54 -17.83 6.71
N VAL A 38 -4.49 -16.94 7.00
CA VAL A 38 -4.37 -15.53 6.65
C VAL A 38 -3.92 -14.65 7.84
N SER A 39 -2.86 -13.86 7.66
CA SER A 39 -2.33 -12.91 8.68
C SER A 39 -3.16 -11.63 8.82
N VAL A 40 -3.00 -10.89 9.91
CA VAL A 40 -3.79 -9.69 10.30
C VAL A 40 -3.81 -8.59 9.25
N SER A 41 -2.71 -8.35 8.54
CA SER A 41 -2.66 -7.36 7.45
C SER A 41 -3.58 -7.76 6.27
N ARG A 42 -3.82 -9.06 6.11
CA ARG A 42 -4.66 -9.64 5.07
C ARG A 42 -6.06 -9.97 5.61
N PHE A 43 -6.24 -10.04 6.93
CA PHE A 43 -7.52 -10.20 7.63
C PHE A 43 -8.31 -8.88 7.76
N ALA A 44 -7.69 -7.77 8.21
CA ALA A 44 -8.33 -6.44 8.20
C ALA A 44 -8.82 -6.04 6.78
N PHE A 45 -8.11 -6.56 5.79
CA PHE A 45 -8.40 -6.44 4.38
C PHE A 45 -9.55 -7.36 3.90
N LEU A 46 -9.68 -8.57 4.44
CA LEU A 46 -10.79 -9.49 4.13
C LEU A 46 -12.09 -9.14 4.85
N VAL A 47 -12.03 -8.58 6.06
CA VAL A 47 -13.22 -8.05 6.77
C VAL A 47 -13.87 -6.91 5.97
N SER A 48 -13.07 -6.12 5.23
CA SER A 48 -13.60 -5.13 4.27
C SER A 48 -14.30 -5.77 3.07
N ALA A 49 -13.92 -6.99 2.67
CA ALA A 49 -14.58 -7.74 1.59
C ALA A 49 -15.89 -8.43 2.05
N ALA A 50 -16.00 -8.78 3.33
CA ALA A 50 -17.18 -9.44 3.89
C ALA A 50 -18.38 -8.50 4.09
N SER A 51 -18.11 -7.23 4.40
CA SER A 51 -19.11 -6.16 4.60
C SER A 51 -19.83 -5.73 3.31
N GLN A 52 -19.29 -6.05 2.13
CA GLN A 52 -19.76 -5.54 0.84
C GLN A 52 -20.90 -6.35 0.17
N ASN A 53 -21.47 -7.36 0.83
CA ASN A 53 -22.42 -8.29 0.21
C ASN A 53 -23.92 -7.89 0.24
N ARG A 54 -24.27 -6.62 0.50
CA ARG A 54 -25.68 -6.18 0.67
C ARG A 54 -26.35 -5.47 -0.51
N PHE A 55 -25.69 -5.27 -1.66
CA PHE A 55 -26.30 -4.53 -2.78
C PHE A 55 -26.45 -5.37 -4.05
N GLY A 56 -27.70 -5.78 -4.32
CA GLY A 56 -28.09 -6.41 -5.56
C GLY A 56 -28.04 -5.44 -6.73
N SER A 57 -27.19 -5.71 -7.71
CA SER A 57 -27.37 -5.48 -9.15
C SER A 57 -26.14 -6.03 -9.89
N SER A 58 -26.35 -6.57 -11.09
CA SER A 58 -25.31 -7.16 -11.93
C SER A 58 -24.21 -6.14 -12.27
N CYS A 59 -22.93 -6.44 -12.00
CA CYS A 59 -21.84 -5.91 -12.83
C CYS A 59 -20.54 -6.70 -12.78
N LEU A 60 -20.01 -6.85 -13.99
CA LEU A 60 -18.66 -7.19 -14.43
C LEU A 60 -17.63 -6.27 -13.74
N LEU A 61 -16.35 -6.59 -13.87
CA LEU A 61 -15.21 -5.73 -13.51
C LEU A 61 -15.40 -4.31 -14.11
N LEU A 62 -16.07 -3.42 -13.39
CA LEU A 62 -16.31 -2.06 -13.84
C LEU A 62 -15.05 -1.25 -13.55
N PHE A 63 -14.39 -0.80 -14.61
CA PHE A 63 -13.98 0.60 -14.65
C PHE A 63 -15.23 1.41 -14.28
N PHE A 64 -15.41 1.76 -13.01
CA PHE A 64 -16.09 3.01 -12.75
C PHE A 64 -15.24 4.05 -13.49
N GLU A 65 -15.85 4.86 -14.35
CA GLU A 65 -15.30 6.19 -14.60
C GLU A 65 -14.98 6.75 -13.21
N ALA A 66 -13.70 6.97 -12.90
CA ALA A 66 -13.27 7.35 -11.55
C ALA A 66 -14.12 8.51 -10.98
N ASP A 67 -14.63 9.34 -11.89
CA ASP A 67 -15.59 10.40 -11.68
C ASP A 67 -16.86 9.95 -10.91
N THR A 68 -17.49 8.82 -11.23
CA THR A 68 -18.75 8.41 -10.56
C THR A 68 -18.53 7.92 -9.13
N LEU A 69 -17.48 7.13 -8.88
CA LEU A 69 -17.14 6.67 -7.53
C LEU A 69 -16.69 7.85 -6.65
N LEU A 70 -15.74 8.65 -7.13
CA LEU A 70 -15.18 9.76 -6.35
C LEU A 70 -16.23 10.84 -6.06
N THR A 71 -17.12 11.13 -7.01
CA THR A 71 -18.20 12.10 -6.78
C THR A 71 -19.37 11.54 -5.96
N SER A 72 -19.40 10.24 -5.66
CA SER A 72 -20.41 9.62 -4.77
C SER A 72 -20.03 9.68 -3.29
N ILE A 73 -18.75 9.88 -2.98
CA ILE A 73 -18.24 10.02 -1.60
C ILE A 73 -18.68 11.38 -1.08
N ARG A 74 -19.46 11.40 0.00
CA ARG A 74 -19.93 12.63 0.65
C ARG A 74 -19.34 12.83 2.03
N ARG A 75 -18.99 11.76 2.71
CA ARG A 75 -18.50 11.83 4.10
C ARG A 75 -17.26 10.99 4.30
N THR A 76 -16.30 11.56 5.01
CA THR A 76 -15.03 10.93 5.35
C THR A 76 -14.90 10.83 6.87
N SER A 77 -14.51 9.69 7.40
CA SER A 77 -14.00 9.60 8.77
C SER A 77 -12.52 9.25 8.78
N THR A 78 -11.87 9.62 9.87
CA THR A 78 -10.43 9.38 10.05
C THR A 78 -10.14 8.78 11.42
N SER A 79 -9.05 8.02 11.49
CA SER A 79 -8.60 7.42 12.74
C SER A 79 -7.10 7.60 12.91
N CYS A 80 -6.70 8.03 14.11
CA CYS A 80 -5.33 8.24 14.55
C CYS A 80 -4.56 9.14 13.58
N THR A 81 -3.40 8.71 13.04
CA THR A 81 -2.61 9.54 12.12
C THR A 81 -3.26 9.70 10.74
N GLY A 82 -4.35 8.97 10.46
CA GLY A 82 -5.16 9.14 9.26
C GLY A 82 -5.79 10.53 9.15
N ALA A 83 -6.07 11.18 10.29
CA ALA A 83 -6.67 12.51 10.42
C ALA A 83 -5.76 13.69 9.98
N PHE A 84 -4.56 13.39 9.50
CA PHE A 84 -3.70 14.35 8.81
C PHE A 84 -3.70 14.12 7.30
N THR A 85 -3.71 12.84 6.92
CA THR A 85 -3.54 12.41 5.53
C THR A 85 -4.82 12.62 4.73
N SER A 86 -5.98 12.36 5.34
CA SER A 86 -7.27 12.51 4.65
C SER A 86 -7.56 13.97 4.36
N GLU A 87 -7.40 14.85 5.33
CA GLU A 87 -7.70 16.27 5.28
C GLU A 87 -6.76 17.00 4.32
N LEU A 88 -5.47 16.62 4.31
CA LEU A 88 -4.54 17.05 3.26
C LEU A 88 -5.01 16.57 1.87
N SER A 89 -5.46 15.32 1.76
CA SER A 89 -5.99 14.79 0.50
C SER A 89 -7.26 15.54 0.06
N LEU A 90 -8.15 15.89 1.00
CA LEU A 90 -9.33 16.70 0.75
C LEU A 90 -8.96 18.10 0.28
N ALA A 91 -7.97 18.75 0.93
CA ALA A 91 -7.48 20.07 0.52
C ALA A 91 -6.93 20.05 -0.91
N VAL A 92 -6.15 19.01 -1.24
CA VAL A 92 -5.58 18.82 -2.59
C VAL A 92 -6.69 18.57 -3.60
N ILE A 93 -7.65 17.68 -3.31
CA ILE A 93 -8.79 17.41 -4.20
C ILE A 93 -9.58 18.70 -4.45
N GLU A 94 -9.85 19.48 -3.41
CA GLU A 94 -10.56 20.74 -3.52
C GLU A 94 -9.79 21.75 -4.39
N ARG A 95 -8.50 21.96 -4.12
CA ARG A 95 -7.66 22.93 -4.84
C ARG A 95 -7.31 22.52 -6.27
N THR A 96 -7.16 21.24 -6.54
CA THR A 96 -6.67 20.75 -7.84
C THR A 96 -7.81 20.22 -8.69
N VAL A 97 -8.62 19.30 -8.15
CA VAL A 97 -9.64 18.61 -8.92
C VAL A 97 -10.89 19.48 -9.05
N ASN A 98 -11.45 19.99 -7.95
CA ASN A 98 -12.66 20.80 -8.01
C ASN A 98 -12.44 22.13 -8.76
N GLN A 99 -11.32 22.81 -8.50
CA GLN A 99 -11.00 24.07 -9.18
C GLN A 99 -10.59 23.90 -10.65
N SER A 100 -10.19 22.71 -11.09
CA SER A 100 -9.89 22.47 -12.52
C SER A 100 -11.11 22.52 -13.43
N GLY A 101 -12.32 22.44 -12.86
CA GLY A 101 -13.58 22.35 -13.63
C GLY A 101 -13.74 21.06 -14.43
N LYS A 102 -12.88 20.05 -14.21
CA LYS A 102 -12.89 18.81 -14.99
C LYS A 102 -13.94 17.80 -14.55
N LEU A 103 -14.41 17.89 -13.30
CA LEU A 103 -15.50 17.05 -12.83
C LEU A 103 -16.87 17.64 -13.20
N ALA A 104 -17.79 16.79 -13.64
CA ALA A 104 -19.18 17.18 -13.90
C ALA A 104 -19.90 17.75 -12.65
N ARG A 105 -19.41 17.41 -11.45
CA ARG A 105 -19.84 17.99 -10.18
C ARG A 105 -18.65 18.06 -9.20
N PRO A 106 -18.53 19.11 -8.39
CA PRO A 106 -17.49 19.18 -7.36
C PRO A 106 -17.62 18.00 -6.37
N MET A 107 -16.48 17.41 -6.01
CA MET A 107 -16.42 16.51 -4.85
C MET A 107 -16.69 17.31 -3.58
N ASN A 108 -17.68 16.90 -2.79
CA ASN A 108 -18.04 17.56 -1.54
C ASN A 108 -17.92 16.55 -0.39
N CYS A 109 -16.70 16.34 0.05
CA CYS A 109 -16.39 15.46 1.17
C CYS A 109 -16.43 16.24 2.48
N ARG A 110 -17.21 15.76 3.45
CA ARG A 110 -17.29 16.32 4.80
C ARG A 110 -16.65 15.36 5.81
N ALA A 111 -15.75 15.87 6.63
CA ALA A 111 -15.26 15.12 7.78
C ALA A 111 -16.41 14.88 8.77
N SER A 112 -16.66 13.62 9.14
CA SER A 112 -17.74 13.23 10.05
C SER A 112 -17.24 12.99 11.47
N SER A 113 -16.15 12.25 11.62
CA SER A 113 -15.56 11.90 12.92
C SER A 113 -14.08 11.59 12.80
N CYS A 114 -13.34 11.92 13.86
CA CYS A 114 -11.94 11.58 14.07
C CYS A 114 -11.81 10.76 15.35
N HIS A 115 -10.94 9.75 15.37
CA HIS A 115 -10.53 9.08 16.61
C HIS A 115 -9.08 9.38 16.92
N GLU A 116 -8.79 9.74 18.16
CA GLU A 116 -7.43 9.93 18.61
C GLU A 116 -6.90 8.74 19.42
N TRP A 117 -5.58 8.63 19.52
CA TRP A 117 -4.96 7.64 20.38
C TRP A 117 -4.71 8.16 21.80
N ASN A 118 -4.35 9.44 21.93
CA ASN A 118 -4.11 10.11 23.21
C ASN A 118 -4.38 11.61 23.09
N SER A 119 -4.55 12.28 24.22
CA SER A 119 -4.92 13.71 24.29
C SER A 119 -3.96 14.67 23.58
N GLY A 120 -2.69 14.27 23.34
CA GLY A 120 -1.73 15.06 22.57
C GLY A 120 -2.10 15.18 21.08
N CYS A 121 -2.93 14.27 20.56
CA CYS A 121 -3.41 14.34 19.18
C CYS A 121 -4.52 15.37 18.98
N ARG A 122 -5.27 15.75 20.03
CA ARG A 122 -6.44 16.68 19.92
C ARG A 122 -6.07 18.00 19.29
N GLN A 123 -5.00 18.62 19.79
CA GLN A 123 -4.57 19.93 19.32
C GLN A 123 -4.15 19.84 17.86
N LEU A 124 -3.36 18.83 17.51
CA LEU A 124 -2.92 18.60 16.13
C LEU A 124 -4.09 18.39 15.16
N ILE A 125 -5.13 17.65 15.56
CA ILE A 125 -6.34 17.48 14.74
C ILE A 125 -7.01 18.85 14.53
N ARG A 126 -7.19 19.65 15.58
CA ARG A 126 -7.76 21.00 15.46
C ARG A 126 -6.94 21.88 14.54
N ASP A 127 -5.63 21.96 14.77
CA ASP A 127 -4.70 22.75 13.96
C ASP A 127 -4.79 22.36 12.48
N ASN A 128 -4.92 21.06 12.19
CA ASN A 128 -5.05 20.56 10.82
C ASN A 128 -6.37 20.97 10.16
N PHE A 129 -7.49 20.98 10.90
CA PHE A 129 -8.77 21.48 10.39
C PHE A 129 -8.79 23.01 10.22
N GLU A 130 -8.10 23.74 11.09
CA GLU A 130 -7.90 25.19 10.94
C GLU A 130 -7.05 25.50 9.70
N TRP A 131 -5.94 24.79 9.51
CA TRP A 131 -5.13 24.86 8.30
C TRP A 131 -5.93 24.50 7.03
N TYR A 132 -6.73 23.43 7.07
CA TYR A 132 -7.61 23.06 5.97
C TYR A 132 -8.59 24.19 5.62
N LYS A 133 -9.19 24.82 6.63
CA LYS A 133 -10.10 25.95 6.45
C LYS A 133 -9.41 27.14 5.78
N GLU A 134 -8.20 27.48 6.22
CA GLU A 134 -7.38 28.53 5.63
C GLU A 134 -7.04 28.23 4.16
N VAL A 135 -6.57 27.01 3.86
CA VAL A 135 -6.14 26.63 2.51
C VAL A 135 -7.31 26.45 1.56
N SER A 136 -8.40 25.83 1.99
CA SER A 136 -9.56 25.60 1.11
C SER A 136 -10.45 26.84 0.96
N GLY A 137 -10.37 27.80 1.88
CA GLY A 137 -11.32 28.90 2.00
C GLY A 137 -12.73 28.46 2.40
N LYS A 138 -12.95 27.16 2.66
CA LYS A 138 -14.23 26.59 3.05
C LYS A 138 -14.26 26.36 4.56
N CYS A 139 -15.34 26.81 5.19
CA CYS A 139 -15.61 26.46 6.57
C CYS A 139 -16.09 25.00 6.62
N CYS A 140 -15.19 24.06 6.97
CA CYS A 140 -15.59 22.72 7.37
C CYS A 140 -15.96 22.74 8.86
N PRO A 141 -17.15 22.26 9.26
CA PRO A 141 -17.42 22.06 10.68
C PRO A 141 -16.38 21.11 11.27
N MET A 142 -15.95 21.41 12.49
CA MET A 142 -15.00 20.55 13.21
C MET A 142 -15.67 19.17 13.42
N PRO A 143 -15.02 18.06 13.06
CA PRO A 143 -15.60 16.73 13.25
C PRO A 143 -15.70 16.40 14.75
N CYS A 144 -16.52 15.40 15.08
CA CYS A 144 -16.47 14.81 16.41
C CYS A 144 -15.10 14.15 16.62
N VAL A 145 -14.32 14.62 17.60
CA VAL A 145 -13.09 13.96 18.03
C VAL A 145 -13.40 13.05 19.22
N PHE A 146 -13.24 11.75 19.01
CA PHE A 146 -13.45 10.72 20.02
C PHE A 146 -12.10 10.19 20.54
N GLY A 147 -12.14 9.56 21.71
CA GLY A 147 -10.97 8.97 22.37
C GLY A 147 -10.44 7.70 21.70
N ASN A 148 -9.81 6.84 22.49
CA ASN A 148 -9.18 5.62 22.00
C ASN A 148 -10.23 4.76 21.27
N LEU A 149 -9.83 4.16 20.14
CA LEU A 149 -10.66 3.23 19.37
C LEU A 149 -11.14 2.06 20.22
N GLU A 150 -10.32 1.58 21.16
CA GLU A 150 -10.65 0.46 22.05
C GLU A 150 -11.79 0.81 23.02
N ASP A 151 -12.00 2.10 23.31
CA ASP A 151 -13.09 2.59 24.17
C ASP A 151 -14.47 2.52 23.46
N CYS A 152 -14.53 2.03 22.22
CA CYS A 152 -15.79 1.74 21.54
C CYS A 152 -16.51 0.51 22.10
N PHE A 153 -15.85 -0.26 22.98
CA PHE A 153 -16.39 -1.47 23.60
C PHE A 153 -16.55 -1.31 25.11
N PRO A 154 -17.43 -2.11 25.75
CA PRO A 154 -17.46 -2.24 27.19
C PRO A 154 -16.08 -2.52 27.79
N GLU A 155 -15.81 -1.94 28.96
CA GLU A 155 -14.59 -2.22 29.70
C GLU A 155 -14.41 -3.74 29.90
N ARG A 156 -13.16 -4.19 29.84
CA ARG A 156 -12.78 -5.62 29.99
C ARG A 156 -13.39 -6.55 28.93
N THR A 157 -13.74 -6.01 27.76
CA THR A 157 -14.14 -6.85 26.61
C THR A 157 -13.10 -7.92 26.30
N TYR A 158 -11.81 -7.59 26.35
CA TYR A 158 -10.69 -8.54 26.30
C TYR A 158 -9.56 -8.06 27.21
N GLU A 159 -8.66 -8.98 27.56
CA GLU A 159 -7.43 -8.67 28.29
C GLU A 159 -6.29 -8.43 27.30
N ALA A 160 -5.39 -7.50 27.61
CA ALA A 160 -4.24 -7.22 26.74
C ALA A 160 -3.32 -8.44 26.56
N ALA A 161 -3.32 -9.36 27.54
CA ALA A 161 -2.57 -10.61 27.53
C ALA A 161 -3.29 -11.76 26.81
N ASP A 162 -4.56 -11.61 26.42
CA ASP A 162 -5.27 -12.64 25.68
C ASP A 162 -4.55 -12.94 24.35
N PRO A 163 -4.44 -14.21 23.93
CA PRO A 163 -3.98 -14.57 22.60
C PRO A 163 -4.81 -13.87 21.53
N PHE A 164 -4.21 -13.53 20.39
CA PHE A 164 -4.90 -12.79 19.32
C PHE A 164 -6.27 -13.36 18.95
N ILE A 165 -6.37 -14.68 18.76
CA ILE A 165 -7.63 -15.33 18.37
C ILE A 165 -8.73 -15.22 19.44
N VAL A 166 -8.35 -15.11 20.71
CA VAL A 166 -9.28 -14.91 21.83
C VAL A 166 -9.75 -13.46 21.84
N LYS A 167 -8.84 -12.48 21.72
CA LYS A 167 -9.19 -11.05 21.56
C LYS A 167 -10.15 -10.86 20.41
N PHE A 168 -9.83 -11.48 19.27
CA PHE A 168 -10.63 -11.44 18.06
C PHE A 168 -12.08 -11.87 18.30
N ARG A 169 -12.30 -13.05 18.90
CA ARG A 169 -13.65 -13.56 19.20
C ARG A 169 -14.40 -12.68 20.19
N LYS A 170 -13.73 -12.23 21.25
CA LYS A 170 -14.31 -11.35 22.26
C LYS A 170 -14.75 -10.03 21.64
N VAL A 171 -13.90 -9.40 20.83
CA VAL A 171 -14.24 -8.19 20.09
C VAL A 171 -15.39 -8.43 19.13
N ASP A 172 -15.38 -9.50 18.33
CA ASP A 172 -16.46 -9.84 17.38
C ASP A 172 -17.82 -9.99 18.07
N GLN A 173 -17.86 -10.52 19.29
CA GLN A 173 -19.09 -10.73 20.05
C GLN A 173 -19.53 -9.51 20.87
N ALA A 174 -18.63 -8.60 21.23
CA ALA A 174 -18.94 -7.49 22.12
C ALA A 174 -19.84 -6.42 21.48
N PRO A 175 -20.85 -5.87 22.17
CA PRO A 175 -21.59 -4.74 21.62
C PRO A 175 -20.67 -3.51 21.46
N LEU A 176 -20.90 -2.71 20.42
CA LEU A 176 -20.29 -1.38 20.31
C LEU A 176 -21.14 -0.35 21.06
N PHE A 177 -20.51 0.57 21.78
CA PHE A 177 -21.21 1.71 22.34
C PHE A 177 -21.79 2.59 21.24
N ARG A 178 -23.03 3.06 21.42
CA ARG A 178 -23.70 3.94 20.45
C ARG A 178 -23.31 5.41 20.61
N THR A 179 -22.86 5.79 21.79
CA THR A 179 -22.34 7.13 22.11
C THR A 179 -20.95 7.04 22.72
N GLN A 180 -20.17 8.10 22.56
CA GLN A 180 -18.89 8.26 23.22
C GLN A 180 -18.66 9.74 23.52
N HIS A 181 -17.95 10.04 24.60
CA HIS A 181 -17.52 11.40 24.92
C HIS A 181 -16.73 11.99 23.75
N CYS A 182 -17.19 13.13 23.26
CA CYS A 182 -16.59 13.87 22.16
C CYS A 182 -15.88 15.11 22.67
N PHE A 183 -14.58 15.18 22.44
CA PHE A 183 -13.72 16.29 22.88
C PHE A 183 -13.91 17.58 22.08
N THR A 184 -14.56 17.52 20.91
CA THR A 184 -14.93 18.71 20.14
C THR A 184 -16.11 19.43 20.77
N HIS A 185 -17.12 18.67 21.23
CA HIS A 185 -18.37 19.21 21.75
C HIS A 185 -18.47 19.17 23.27
N ASP A 186 -17.46 18.60 23.94
CA ASP A 186 -17.38 18.39 25.39
C ASP A 186 -18.63 17.71 25.98
N LYS A 187 -19.12 16.67 25.28
CA LYS A 187 -20.32 15.90 25.67
C LYS A 187 -20.35 14.54 24.99
N GLU A 188 -21.25 13.66 25.47
CA GLU A 188 -21.58 12.42 24.76
C GLU A 188 -22.16 12.70 23.38
N CYS A 189 -21.54 12.15 22.35
CA CYS A 189 -22.00 12.25 20.96
C CYS A 189 -22.19 10.85 20.36
N ALA A 190 -23.10 10.74 19.39
CA ALA A 190 -23.33 9.47 18.71
C ALA A 190 -22.09 9.03 17.91
N LEU A 191 -21.57 7.84 18.18
CA LEU A 191 -20.40 7.27 17.51
C LEU A 191 -20.67 6.93 16.04
N PHE A 192 -21.92 6.58 15.75
CA PHE A 192 -22.43 6.21 14.42
C PHE A 192 -23.23 7.35 13.76
N GLY A 193 -23.45 8.46 14.47
CA GLY A 193 -24.32 9.55 14.01
C GLY A 193 -25.76 9.10 13.72
N ALA A 194 -26.54 9.95 13.06
CA ALA A 194 -27.76 9.50 12.37
C ALA A 194 -27.37 8.63 11.15
N PRO A 195 -28.26 7.77 10.60
CA PRO A 195 -27.96 7.00 9.39
C PRO A 195 -27.49 7.86 8.21
N SER A 196 -28.02 9.08 8.11
CA SER A 196 -27.59 10.06 7.11
C SER A 196 -26.15 10.54 7.29
N ALA A 197 -25.53 10.26 8.44
CA ALA A 197 -24.18 10.66 8.84
C ALA A 197 -23.11 9.58 8.73
N HIS A 198 -23.44 8.44 8.15
CA HIS A 198 -22.46 7.39 7.87
C HIS A 198 -21.37 7.90 6.92
N SER A 199 -20.12 7.51 7.20
CA SER A 199 -18.98 7.80 6.33
C SER A 199 -18.98 6.85 5.15
N ASP A 200 -18.86 7.41 3.95
CA ASP A 200 -18.65 6.63 2.73
C ASP A 200 -17.19 6.16 2.61
N PHE A 201 -16.27 6.94 3.17
CA PHE A 201 -14.84 6.75 3.04
C PHE A 201 -14.12 6.87 4.39
N GLU A 202 -13.22 5.95 4.70
CA GLU A 202 -12.33 6.02 5.87
C GLU A 202 -10.87 6.10 5.44
N VAL A 203 -10.11 6.96 6.11
CA VAL A 203 -8.64 6.92 6.09
C VAL A 203 -8.11 6.81 7.52
N ALA A 204 -7.44 5.70 7.82
CA ALA A 204 -6.92 5.41 9.14
C ALA A 204 -5.40 5.22 9.12
N GLY A 205 -4.72 5.70 10.16
CA GLY A 205 -3.31 5.43 10.42
C GLY A 205 -3.14 4.85 11.81
N LEU A 206 -3.27 3.52 11.92
CA LEU A 206 -3.46 2.85 13.20
C LEU A 206 -2.15 2.71 14.00
N PRO A 207 -2.21 2.59 15.35
CA PRO A 207 -1.03 2.49 16.20
C PRO A 207 -0.10 1.34 15.80
N CYS A 208 1.10 1.69 15.34
CA CYS A 208 1.99 0.74 14.72
C CYS A 208 3.09 0.20 15.65
N TRP A 209 3.19 0.58 16.93
CA TRP A 209 4.38 0.19 17.71
C TRP A 209 4.53 -1.33 17.91
N ASP A 210 3.45 -2.12 17.91
CA ASP A 210 3.58 -3.59 17.99
C ASP A 210 3.83 -4.22 16.60
N MET A 211 3.42 -3.53 15.53
CA MET A 211 3.55 -3.96 14.13
C MET A 211 4.86 -3.47 13.48
N SER A 212 5.43 -2.39 14.00
CA SER A 212 6.60 -1.72 13.51
C SER A 212 7.86 -2.38 14.03
N LEU A 213 8.90 -2.31 13.21
CA LEU A 213 10.23 -2.82 13.51
C LEU A 213 10.98 -1.97 14.50
N ALA A 214 10.65 -0.69 14.53
CA ALA A 214 11.20 0.25 15.49
C ALA A 214 10.52 0.09 16.86
N GLY A 215 9.37 -0.60 16.92
CA GLY A 215 8.65 -0.83 18.16
C GLY A 215 8.86 -2.24 18.71
N LYS A 216 7.84 -2.78 19.40
CA LYS A 216 7.92 -4.00 20.20
C LYS A 216 7.89 -5.29 19.38
N ARG A 217 7.46 -5.23 18.11
CA ARG A 217 7.40 -6.37 17.18
C ARG A 217 6.56 -7.56 17.69
N LEU A 218 5.58 -7.28 18.56
CA LEU A 218 4.66 -8.29 19.09
C LEU A 218 3.58 -8.66 18.07
N GLN A 219 3.46 -7.90 16.97
CA GLN A 219 2.49 -8.12 15.91
C GLN A 219 1.07 -8.22 16.47
N GLU A 220 0.35 -9.28 16.12
CA GLU A 220 -1.04 -9.56 16.47
C GLU A 220 -1.21 -9.86 17.97
N GLU A 221 -0.13 -10.31 18.62
CA GLU A 221 -0.11 -10.55 20.07
C GLU A 221 0.14 -9.25 20.86
N GLY A 222 0.46 -8.17 20.16
CA GLY A 222 0.67 -6.85 20.74
C GLY A 222 -0.56 -6.27 21.42
N ARG A 223 -0.32 -5.24 22.25
CA ARG A 223 -1.39 -4.47 22.89
C ARG A 223 -2.20 -3.69 21.85
N THR A 224 -1.59 -3.22 20.77
CA THR A 224 -2.30 -2.42 19.76
C THR A 224 -3.18 -3.22 18.82
N ALA A 225 -3.13 -4.56 18.86
CA ALA A 225 -4.04 -5.39 18.08
C ALA A 225 -5.52 -5.04 18.37
N GLY A 226 -5.81 -4.64 19.62
CA GLY A 226 -7.11 -4.12 20.04
C GLY A 226 -7.64 -2.99 19.15
N ALA A 227 -6.82 -1.97 18.88
CA ALA A 227 -7.17 -0.86 18.00
C ALA A 227 -7.51 -1.29 16.56
N PHE A 228 -6.82 -2.30 16.01
CA PHE A 228 -7.13 -2.84 14.68
C PHE A 228 -8.47 -3.58 14.68
N LEU A 229 -8.72 -4.38 15.71
CA LEU A 229 -9.98 -5.11 15.87
C LEU A 229 -11.16 -4.14 16.07
N ALA A 230 -10.96 -3.11 16.90
CA ALA A 230 -11.91 -2.03 17.12
C ALA A 230 -12.27 -1.30 15.84
N HIS A 231 -11.25 -0.86 15.09
CA HIS A 231 -11.42 -0.19 13.81
C HIS A 231 -12.19 -1.07 12.82
N ALA A 232 -11.76 -2.33 12.64
CA ALA A 232 -12.41 -3.26 11.71
C ALA A 232 -13.90 -3.46 12.07
N LYS A 233 -14.19 -3.78 13.33
CA LYS A 233 -15.56 -4.01 13.80
C LYS A 233 -16.45 -2.76 13.66
N ARG A 234 -15.93 -1.57 14.01
CA ARG A 234 -16.66 -0.31 13.83
C ARG A 234 -17.07 -0.11 12.38
N HIS A 235 -16.21 -0.42 11.42
CA HIS A 235 -16.51 -0.23 10.00
C HIS A 235 -17.42 -1.30 9.40
N VAL A 236 -17.45 -2.51 9.98
CA VAL A 236 -18.50 -3.48 9.69
C VAL A 236 -19.85 -2.93 10.13
N GLU A 237 -19.96 -2.42 11.37
CA GLU A 237 -21.20 -1.84 11.89
C GLU A 237 -21.64 -0.57 11.12
N LYS A 238 -20.69 0.28 10.71
CA LYS A 238 -20.95 1.50 9.93
C LYS A 238 -21.33 1.23 8.47
N GLU A 239 -21.14 0.00 7.98
CA GLU A 239 -21.23 -0.33 6.55
C GLU A 239 -20.39 0.61 5.67
N THR A 240 -19.17 0.94 6.12
CA THR A 240 -18.31 1.89 5.42
C THR A 240 -17.88 1.33 4.06
N ARG A 241 -18.14 2.09 2.99
CA ARG A 241 -18.01 1.60 1.61
C ARG A 241 -16.57 1.43 1.18
N LEU A 242 -15.70 2.38 1.55
CA LEU A 242 -14.29 2.37 1.20
C LEU A 242 -13.43 2.68 2.43
N ILE A 243 -12.40 1.88 2.67
CA ILE A 243 -11.50 2.03 3.81
C ILE A 243 -10.07 1.97 3.31
N VAL A 244 -9.26 2.96 3.69
CA VAL A 244 -7.82 3.01 3.47
C VAL A 244 -7.12 2.98 4.83
N VAL A 245 -6.35 1.93 5.08
CA VAL A 245 -5.57 1.80 6.31
C VAL A 245 -4.08 1.92 5.98
N GLU A 246 -3.45 2.95 6.51
CA GLU A 246 -2.01 3.13 6.56
C GLU A 246 -1.45 2.43 7.80
N ASN A 247 -0.37 1.68 7.61
CA ASN A 247 0.41 1.10 8.69
C ASN A 247 1.84 0.87 8.21
N THR A 248 2.79 0.86 9.15
CA THR A 248 4.18 0.53 8.87
C THR A 248 4.29 -0.87 8.29
N LYS A 249 5.05 -0.99 7.21
CA LYS A 249 5.46 -2.32 6.73
C LYS A 249 6.22 -3.01 7.85
N VAL A 250 5.79 -4.23 8.19
CA VAL A 250 6.66 -5.23 8.79
C VAL A 250 7.79 -5.45 7.78
N ARG A 251 8.85 -4.66 7.87
CA ARG A 251 10.16 -5.09 7.38
C ARG A 251 10.80 -5.80 8.56
N GLY A 252 12.00 -5.46 8.99
CA GLY A 252 12.88 -6.51 9.44
C GLY A 252 13.27 -7.04 8.09
N LYS A 253 14.48 -6.71 7.66
CA LYS A 253 15.01 -7.50 6.57
C LYS A 253 14.81 -8.92 7.10
N PRO A 254 13.92 -9.76 6.53
CA PRO A 254 14.09 -11.16 6.81
C PRO A 254 15.56 -11.36 6.49
N ASN A 255 16.26 -12.15 7.29
CA ASN A 255 17.50 -12.64 6.77
C ASN A 255 17.10 -13.42 5.51
N ILE A 256 17.01 -12.77 4.35
CA ILE A 256 16.52 -13.38 3.10
C ILE A 256 17.58 -14.35 2.59
N VAL A 257 18.76 -14.34 3.22
CA VAL A 257 19.68 -15.45 3.21
C VAL A 257 18.96 -16.74 3.65
N ALA A 258 18.05 -16.70 4.63
CA ALA A 258 17.20 -17.84 5.02
C ALA A 258 16.26 -18.31 3.90
N LEU A 259 15.88 -17.44 2.96
CA LEU A 259 15.09 -17.81 1.78
C LEU A 259 15.92 -18.43 0.65
N LEU A 260 17.26 -18.39 0.74
CA LEU A 260 18.12 -19.03 -0.24
C LEU A 260 18.01 -20.55 -0.10
N THR A 261 17.94 -21.24 -1.23
CA THR A 261 18.16 -22.68 -1.29
C THR A 261 19.63 -23.01 -0.94
N ASP A 262 19.91 -24.24 -0.51
CA ASP A 262 21.28 -24.67 -0.21
C ASP A 262 22.21 -24.52 -1.41
N ARG A 263 21.68 -24.75 -2.62
CA ARG A 263 22.40 -24.51 -3.87
C ARG A 263 22.81 -23.04 -3.98
N GLU A 264 21.88 -22.11 -3.81
CA GLU A 264 22.18 -20.67 -3.94
C GLU A 264 23.16 -20.19 -2.86
N ARG A 265 23.08 -20.74 -1.64
CA ARG A 265 24.07 -20.49 -0.58
C ARG A 265 25.46 -20.97 -0.97
N ARG A 266 25.58 -22.15 -1.61
CA ARG A 266 26.87 -22.65 -2.13
C ARG A 266 27.41 -21.74 -3.22
N VAL A 267 26.58 -21.30 -4.17
CA VAL A 267 26.99 -20.35 -5.22
C VAL A 267 27.52 -19.05 -4.61
N ILE A 268 26.80 -18.45 -3.65
CA ILE A 268 27.24 -17.23 -2.97
C ILE A 268 28.55 -17.48 -2.20
N SER A 269 28.66 -18.57 -1.45
CA SER A 269 29.87 -18.88 -0.68
C SER A 269 31.09 -19.09 -1.58
N GLY A 270 30.93 -19.89 -2.64
CA GLY A 270 31.99 -20.19 -3.60
C GLY A 270 32.48 -18.94 -4.31
N LEU A 271 31.54 -18.15 -4.86
CA LEU A 271 31.89 -16.90 -5.54
C LEU A 271 32.43 -15.84 -4.57
N SER A 272 31.92 -15.71 -3.35
CA SER A 272 32.50 -14.79 -2.36
C SER A 272 33.94 -15.17 -1.97
N LYS A 273 34.24 -16.47 -1.84
CA LYS A 273 35.62 -16.95 -1.62
C LYS A 273 36.52 -16.62 -2.81
N GLU A 274 36.05 -16.88 -4.03
CA GLU A 274 36.79 -16.56 -5.25
C GLU A 274 37.03 -15.05 -5.37
N TYR A 275 36.02 -14.22 -5.10
CA TYR A 275 36.13 -12.76 -5.10
C TYR A 275 37.23 -12.30 -4.12
N LYS A 276 37.22 -12.82 -2.89
CA LYS A 276 38.26 -12.50 -1.90
C LYS A 276 39.65 -12.93 -2.36
N ALA A 277 39.79 -14.11 -2.93
CA ALA A 277 41.08 -14.59 -3.44
C ALA A 277 41.60 -13.70 -4.58
N ARG A 278 40.70 -13.23 -5.47
CA ARG A 278 41.08 -12.47 -6.66
C ARG A 278 41.33 -10.98 -6.41
N PHE A 279 40.54 -10.36 -5.54
CA PHE A 279 40.57 -8.91 -5.34
C PHE A 279 41.09 -8.51 -3.95
N ASN A 280 41.43 -9.47 -3.09
CA ASN A 280 41.84 -9.24 -1.70
C ASN A 280 40.83 -8.41 -0.87
N GLU A 281 39.55 -8.51 -1.21
CA GLU A 281 38.45 -7.77 -0.59
C GLU A 281 37.27 -8.68 -0.24
N LYS A 282 36.44 -8.29 0.73
CA LYS A 282 35.21 -9.04 1.03
C LYS A 282 34.14 -8.71 -0.02
N ALA A 283 33.42 -9.72 -0.50
CA ALA A 283 32.33 -9.51 -1.45
C ALA A 283 31.27 -8.51 -0.92
N GLU A 284 31.04 -8.50 0.39
CA GLU A 284 30.10 -7.61 1.06
C GLU A 284 30.54 -6.14 1.13
N THR A 285 31.81 -5.83 0.86
CA THR A 285 32.29 -4.43 0.83
C THR A 285 32.10 -3.79 -0.54
N ASN A 286 31.93 -4.59 -1.60
CA ASN A 286 31.70 -4.07 -2.95
C ASN A 286 30.21 -3.88 -3.25
N SER A 287 29.76 -2.62 -3.28
CA SER A 287 28.37 -2.25 -3.57
C SER A 287 27.92 -2.56 -5.01
N ASN A 288 28.86 -2.68 -5.94
CA ASN A 288 28.62 -2.97 -7.36
C ASN A 288 28.69 -4.47 -7.69
N LEU A 289 29.01 -5.32 -6.72
CA LEU A 289 29.04 -6.76 -6.92
C LEU A 289 27.62 -7.35 -7.00
N VAL A 290 27.34 -8.03 -8.10
CA VAL A 290 26.08 -8.71 -8.41
C VAL A 290 26.39 -10.11 -8.91
N ILE A 291 25.73 -11.11 -8.32
CA ILE A 291 25.93 -12.53 -8.60
C ILE A 291 24.62 -13.10 -9.16
N TYR A 292 24.66 -13.77 -10.32
CA TYR A 292 23.50 -14.51 -10.83
C TYR A 292 23.43 -15.90 -10.20
N LEU A 293 22.36 -16.15 -9.44
CA LEU A 293 22.16 -17.38 -8.68
C LEU A 293 21.54 -18.53 -9.50
N GLY A 294 21.11 -18.27 -10.74
CA GLY A 294 20.55 -19.30 -11.61
C GLY A 294 21.58 -20.28 -12.17
N ASP A 295 22.87 -19.95 -12.08
CA ASP A 295 23.99 -20.79 -12.50
C ASP A 295 24.56 -21.62 -11.31
N ASN A 296 25.62 -22.38 -11.52
CA ASN A 296 26.40 -23.02 -10.46
C ASN A 296 27.68 -22.21 -10.20
N GLU A 297 28.39 -22.52 -9.11
CA GLU A 297 29.63 -21.85 -8.72
C GLU A 297 30.75 -21.95 -9.77
N CYS A 298 30.74 -22.98 -10.63
CA CYS A 298 31.70 -23.13 -11.72
C CYS A 298 31.42 -22.18 -12.89
N ARG A 299 30.14 -21.88 -13.15
CA ARG A 299 29.71 -20.98 -14.24
C ARG A 299 29.55 -19.57 -13.71
N ARG A 300 30.65 -18.81 -13.78
CA ARG A 300 30.76 -17.44 -13.30
C ARG A 300 29.91 -16.46 -14.09
N CYS A 301 28.70 -16.19 -13.63
CA CYS A 301 27.86 -15.12 -14.14
C CYS A 301 27.68 -14.04 -13.06
N TRP A 302 28.60 -13.07 -13.03
CA TRP A 302 28.72 -12.07 -11.97
C TRP A 302 29.41 -10.79 -12.47
N SER A 303 29.25 -9.68 -11.74
CA SER A 303 29.80 -8.38 -12.11
C SER A 303 31.25 -8.15 -11.66
N ALA A 304 31.88 -9.12 -10.99
CA ALA A 304 33.15 -8.93 -10.28
C ALA A 304 34.29 -8.37 -11.16
N VAL A 305 34.36 -8.77 -12.44
CA VAL A 305 35.44 -8.36 -13.35
C VAL A 305 35.12 -7.06 -14.08
N SER A 306 33.89 -6.91 -14.58
CA SER A 306 33.50 -5.79 -15.44
C SER A 306 32.90 -4.60 -14.68
N GLY A 307 32.48 -4.82 -13.43
CA GLY A 307 31.61 -3.89 -12.70
C GLY A 307 30.23 -3.73 -13.34
N LYS A 308 29.85 -4.57 -14.32
CA LYS A 308 28.57 -4.49 -15.04
C LYS A 308 27.64 -5.61 -14.59
N ILE A 309 26.33 -5.30 -14.55
CA ILE A 309 25.29 -6.26 -14.18
C ILE A 309 25.35 -7.46 -15.15
N PRO A 310 25.32 -8.71 -14.66
CA PRO A 310 25.28 -9.88 -15.52
C PRO A 310 24.10 -9.84 -16.49
N THR A 311 24.26 -10.43 -17.68
CA THR A 311 23.20 -10.50 -18.69
C THR A 311 21.90 -11.04 -18.09
N LEU A 312 20.82 -10.25 -18.21
CA LEU A 312 19.50 -10.60 -17.72
C LEU A 312 18.94 -11.74 -18.60
N ARG A 313 18.31 -12.75 -17.97
CA ARG A 313 17.79 -13.94 -18.67
C ARG A 313 16.30 -14.13 -18.37
N CYS A 314 15.59 -14.75 -19.31
CA CYS A 314 14.14 -15.01 -19.22
C CYS A 314 13.76 -16.02 -18.14
N GLY A 315 14.69 -16.90 -17.74
CA GLY A 315 14.45 -17.97 -16.76
C GLY A 315 14.18 -17.49 -15.32
N GLY A 316 14.09 -16.18 -15.08
CA GLY A 316 13.71 -15.63 -13.78
C GLY A 316 14.76 -15.79 -12.68
N GLY A 317 15.98 -16.20 -13.02
CA GLY A 317 17.06 -16.38 -12.05
C GLY A 317 17.30 -15.12 -11.21
N LEU A 318 17.66 -15.35 -9.95
CA LEU A 318 17.85 -14.30 -8.96
C LEU A 318 19.23 -13.66 -9.16
N LEU A 319 19.28 -12.33 -9.08
CA LEU A 319 20.53 -11.56 -9.06
C LEU A 319 20.73 -11.06 -7.64
N TRP A 320 21.81 -11.50 -6.99
CA TRP A 320 22.11 -11.22 -5.59
C TRP A 320 23.19 -10.15 -5.46
N ASN A 321 22.96 -9.16 -4.61
CA ASN A 321 23.96 -8.17 -4.21
C ASN A 321 24.46 -8.51 -2.79
N PRO A 322 25.73 -8.95 -2.62
CA PRO A 322 26.27 -9.33 -1.32
C PRO A 322 26.32 -8.18 -0.31
N HIS A 323 26.66 -6.97 -0.78
CA HIS A 323 26.73 -5.77 0.07
C HIS A 323 25.37 -5.43 0.69
N LEU A 324 24.31 -5.40 -0.13
CA LEU A 324 22.95 -5.08 0.33
C LEU A 324 22.24 -6.27 0.98
N LYS A 325 22.80 -7.48 0.85
CA LYS A 325 22.23 -8.77 1.24
C LYS A 325 20.80 -8.93 0.73
N ARG A 326 20.59 -8.65 -0.56
CA ARG A 326 19.28 -8.80 -1.21
C ARG A 326 19.35 -9.11 -2.69
N PHE A 327 18.23 -9.59 -3.21
CA PHE A 327 18.01 -9.71 -4.64
C PHE A 327 17.80 -8.34 -5.29
N MET A 328 18.20 -8.21 -6.56
CA MET A 328 17.76 -7.11 -7.41
C MET A 328 16.26 -7.23 -7.67
N THR A 329 15.57 -6.11 -7.51
CA THR A 329 14.15 -5.95 -7.78
C THR A 329 13.89 -5.87 -9.30
N GLY A 330 12.64 -6.14 -9.72
CA GLY A 330 12.24 -5.97 -11.12
C GLY A 330 12.49 -4.54 -11.64
N ARG A 331 12.31 -3.54 -10.78
CA ARG A 331 12.60 -2.14 -11.09
C ARG A 331 14.08 -1.92 -11.39
N GLU A 332 14.98 -2.48 -10.60
CA GLU A 332 16.43 -2.35 -10.84
C GLU A 332 16.85 -3.06 -12.13
N LYS A 333 16.29 -4.24 -12.41
CA LYS A 333 16.55 -4.97 -13.66
C LYS A 333 16.15 -4.12 -14.88
N LEU A 334 14.92 -3.61 -14.92
CA LEU A 334 14.44 -2.78 -16.02
C LEU A 334 15.15 -1.43 -16.10
N SER A 335 15.47 -0.80 -14.97
CA SER A 335 16.27 0.43 -14.94
C SER A 335 17.65 0.23 -15.56
N SER A 336 18.28 -0.95 -15.38
CA SER A 336 19.58 -1.25 -15.96
C SER A 336 19.58 -1.40 -17.47
N LEU A 337 18.39 -1.62 -18.06
CA LEU A 337 18.17 -1.64 -19.50
C LEU A 337 17.72 -0.27 -20.06
N GLY A 338 17.65 0.77 -19.22
CA GLY A 338 17.26 2.12 -19.62
C GLY A 338 15.75 2.37 -19.66
N PHE A 339 14.91 1.50 -19.08
CA PHE A 339 13.47 1.75 -19.00
C PHE A 339 13.14 2.86 -17.97
N PRO A 340 12.12 3.71 -18.23
CA PRO A 340 11.74 4.84 -17.37
C PRO A 340 10.93 4.37 -16.14
N VAL A 341 11.52 3.59 -15.25
CA VAL A 341 10.82 2.96 -14.11
C VAL A 341 10.87 3.77 -12.81
N CYS A 342 11.62 4.87 -12.78
CA CYS A 342 11.64 5.83 -11.68
C CYS A 342 11.32 7.24 -12.18
N GLN A 343 10.81 8.08 -11.28
CA GLN A 343 10.37 9.44 -11.62
C GLN A 343 11.47 10.26 -12.30
N ALA A 344 12.72 10.15 -11.83
CA ALA A 344 13.85 10.86 -12.43
C ALA A 344 14.06 10.44 -13.89
N SER A 345 14.11 9.13 -14.17
CA SER A 345 14.28 8.60 -15.53
C SER A 345 13.09 8.93 -16.43
N SER A 346 11.87 8.87 -15.91
CA SER A 346 10.66 9.11 -16.69
C SER A 346 10.51 10.60 -17.02
N SER A 347 10.79 11.49 -16.07
CA SER A 347 10.86 12.93 -16.28
C SER A 347 11.95 13.31 -17.30
N ALA A 348 13.15 12.72 -17.22
CA ALA A 348 14.22 12.99 -18.19
C ALA A 348 13.85 12.55 -19.63
N MET A 349 13.02 11.51 -19.75
CA MET A 349 12.53 11.00 -21.03
C MET A 349 11.19 11.63 -21.47
N SER A 350 10.62 12.54 -20.67
CA SER A 350 9.29 13.14 -20.89
C SER A 350 8.17 12.12 -21.10
N VAL A 351 8.22 11.01 -20.37
CA VAL A 351 7.20 9.94 -20.40
C VAL A 351 6.70 9.60 -18.99
N PRO A 352 5.49 9.03 -18.83
CA PRO A 352 5.05 8.49 -17.56
C PRO A 352 5.95 7.33 -17.07
N PRO A 353 6.11 7.16 -15.75
CA PRO A 353 6.92 6.07 -15.21
C PRO A 353 6.27 4.70 -15.51
N LEU A 354 7.08 3.75 -15.99
CA LEU A 354 6.63 2.39 -16.28
C LEU A 354 6.29 1.64 -14.96
N PRO A 355 5.04 1.19 -14.77
CA PRO A 355 4.65 0.48 -13.55
C PRO A 355 5.30 -0.90 -13.49
N VAL A 356 5.93 -1.22 -12.36
CA VAL A 356 6.62 -2.49 -12.09
C VAL A 356 5.81 -3.25 -11.04
N LEU A 357 4.77 -3.97 -11.46
CA LEU A 357 3.83 -4.65 -10.56
C LEU A 357 4.15 -6.14 -10.34
N ASP A 358 4.72 -6.83 -11.34
CA ASP A 358 4.99 -8.27 -11.28
C ASP A 358 6.47 -8.61 -11.56
N VAL A 359 7.13 -9.25 -10.59
CA VAL A 359 8.53 -9.65 -10.66
C VAL A 359 8.80 -10.69 -11.76
N LYS A 360 7.87 -11.61 -12.01
CA LYS A 360 8.02 -12.65 -13.05
C LYS A 360 7.96 -12.02 -14.43
N ARG A 361 6.91 -11.24 -14.72
CA ARG A 361 6.80 -10.49 -15.98
C ARG A 361 7.97 -9.55 -16.21
N CYS A 362 8.47 -8.87 -15.17
CA CYS A 362 9.65 -8.02 -15.30
C CYS A 362 10.91 -8.80 -15.71
N SER A 363 11.11 -10.01 -15.19
CA SER A 363 12.27 -10.83 -15.56
C SER A 363 12.14 -11.38 -16.98
N LEU A 364 10.93 -11.74 -17.42
CA LEU A 364 10.64 -12.13 -18.81
C LEU A 364 10.91 -10.98 -19.79
N ILE A 365 10.42 -9.77 -19.47
CA ILE A 365 10.70 -8.56 -20.27
C ILE A 365 12.20 -8.28 -20.28
N ALA A 366 12.84 -8.22 -19.11
CA ALA A 366 14.24 -7.86 -19.02
C ALA A 366 15.19 -8.86 -19.68
N GLY A 367 14.83 -10.15 -19.75
CA GLY A 367 15.64 -11.15 -20.44
C GLY A 367 15.52 -11.13 -21.97
N ASN A 368 14.43 -10.59 -22.51
CA ASN A 368 14.16 -10.52 -23.95
C ASN A 368 14.29 -9.09 -24.53
N ALA A 369 14.29 -8.07 -23.67
CA ALA A 369 14.37 -6.68 -24.09
C ALA A 369 15.80 -6.31 -24.53
N MET A 370 15.88 -5.51 -25.57
CA MET A 370 17.12 -4.81 -25.92
C MET A 370 17.35 -3.65 -24.95
N ASN A 371 18.61 -3.24 -24.79
CA ASN A 371 18.92 -2.03 -24.05
C ASN A 371 18.29 -0.82 -24.77
N PHE A 372 17.47 -0.05 -24.05
CA PHE A 372 16.67 1.03 -24.60
C PHE A 372 17.55 2.09 -25.30
N SER A 373 18.67 2.48 -24.67
CA SER A 373 19.59 3.46 -25.25
C SER A 373 20.26 2.93 -26.51
N SER A 374 20.64 1.66 -26.55
CA SER A 374 21.20 1.04 -27.76
C SER A 374 20.21 1.04 -28.92
N VAL A 375 18.94 0.71 -28.67
CA VAL A 375 17.89 0.76 -29.71
C VAL A 375 17.68 2.18 -30.20
N GLY A 376 17.61 3.17 -29.30
CA GLY A 376 17.44 4.57 -29.67
C GLY A 376 18.56 5.09 -30.57
N VAL A 377 19.82 4.73 -30.30
CA VAL A 377 20.96 5.10 -31.16
C VAL A 377 20.84 4.47 -32.54
N VAL A 378 20.52 3.17 -32.63
CA VAL A 378 20.38 2.49 -33.93
C VAL A 378 19.22 3.09 -34.74
N GLN A 379 18.09 3.39 -34.11
CA GLN A 379 16.96 4.07 -34.77
C GLN A 379 17.36 5.45 -35.28
N LEU A 380 18.11 6.23 -34.49
CA LEU A 380 18.60 7.54 -34.92
C LEU A 380 19.52 7.43 -36.13
N VAL A 381 20.48 6.51 -36.12
CA VAL A 381 21.37 6.25 -37.26
C VAL A 381 20.57 5.87 -38.50
N ALA A 382 19.58 4.99 -38.37
CA ALA A 382 18.71 4.60 -39.48
C ALA A 382 17.96 5.81 -40.04
N LEU A 383 17.31 6.61 -39.20
CA LEU A 383 16.58 7.81 -39.60
C LEU A 383 17.49 8.85 -40.28
N CYS A 384 18.72 9.03 -39.82
CA CYS A 384 19.70 9.92 -40.45
C CYS A 384 20.24 9.37 -41.79
N SER A 385 20.18 8.06 -42.01
CA SER A 385 20.69 7.42 -43.22
C SER A 385 19.68 7.39 -44.36
N PHE A 386 18.37 7.51 -44.06
CA PHE A 386 17.35 7.65 -45.09
C PHE A 386 17.23 9.11 -45.53
N LYS A 387 17.62 9.39 -46.77
CA LYS A 387 17.30 10.65 -47.44
C LYS A 387 15.78 10.68 -47.63
N ILE A 388 15.06 11.40 -46.78
CA ILE A 388 13.62 11.65 -46.97
C ILE A 388 13.52 12.37 -48.32
N ARG A 389 13.07 11.66 -49.37
CA ARG A 389 12.54 12.33 -50.55
C ARG A 389 11.26 12.99 -50.07
N LEU A 390 11.36 14.27 -49.71
CA LEU A 390 10.17 15.09 -49.59
C LEU A 390 9.46 14.99 -50.94
N PRO A 391 8.17 14.65 -51.00
CA PRO A 391 7.42 14.78 -52.25
C PRO A 391 7.63 16.21 -52.74
N ASP A 392 7.96 16.37 -54.03
CA ASP A 392 8.32 17.65 -54.65
C ASP A 392 7.44 18.78 -54.11
N ILE A 393 7.99 19.56 -53.18
CA ILE A 393 7.35 20.76 -52.65
C ILE A 393 7.24 21.82 -53.75
N ASP A 394 7.94 21.63 -54.87
CA ASP A 394 7.88 22.46 -56.08
C ASP A 394 6.58 22.27 -56.90
N ARG A 395 5.54 21.61 -56.35
CA ARG A 395 4.20 21.47 -56.97
C ARG A 395 3.04 22.06 -56.15
N LEU A 396 3.32 22.85 -55.11
CA LEU A 396 2.36 23.75 -54.45
C LEU A 396 2.84 25.19 -54.59
#